data_AF-A0A1T4W0R9-F1
#
_entry.id   AF-A0A1T4W0R9-F1
#
_cell.length_a   1.000
_cell.length_b   1.000
_cell.length_c   1.000
_cell.angle_alpha   90.00
_cell.angle_beta   90.00
_cell.angle_gamma   90.00
#
_symmetry.space_group_name_H-M   'P 1'
#
loop_
_entity.id
_entity.type
_entity.pdbx_description
1 polymer ?
#
loop_
_entity_poly.entity_id
_entity_poly.type
_entity_poly.pdbx_seq_one_letter_code
_entity_poly.pdbx_strand_id
1 'polypeptide(L)'
;MKLSYEDKIEIYRLWKEELFSPEYLAKLYGIRHSYIEYLIKLIDIYGISIVKKKSNNKYSKEFKEKAIRRVLAGNESQIQVSLSLAIPNYG
;
A
#
# COMPACT_ATOMS: atom_id res chain seq x y z
N MET A 1 0.92 -10.98 -10.99
CA MET A 1 -0.52 -10.65 -11.09
C MET A 1 -0.75 -9.25 -10.54
N LYS A 2 -1.61 -8.44 -11.16
CA LYS A 2 -1.95 -7.09 -10.67
C LYS A 2 -3.35 -7.14 -10.08
N LEU A 3 -3.47 -6.87 -8.77
CA LEU A 3 -4.77 -6.88 -8.10
C LEU A 3 -5.68 -5.79 -8.67
N SER A 4 -6.93 -6.16 -8.93
CA SER A 4 -8.02 -5.25 -9.24
C SER A 4 -8.38 -4.39 -8.01
N TYR A 5 -9.29 -3.44 -8.16
CA TYR A 5 -9.78 -2.68 -7.01
C TYR A 5 -10.61 -3.58 -6.09
N GLU A 6 -11.40 -4.44 -6.71
CA GLU A 6 -12.27 -5.43 -6.10
C GLU A 6 -11.46 -6.45 -5.30
N ASP A 7 -10.36 -6.96 -5.84
CA ASP A 7 -9.48 -7.89 -5.13
C ASP A 7 -8.92 -7.27 -3.84
N LYS A 8 -8.56 -5.98 -3.88
CA LYS A 8 -8.01 -5.27 -2.72
C LYS A 8 -9.06 -5.05 -1.63
N ILE A 9 -10.30 -4.77 -2.04
CA ILE A 9 -11.43 -4.69 -1.12
C ILE A 9 -11.66 -6.05 -0.47
N GLU A 10 -11.69 -7.11 -1.28
CA GLU A 10 -11.96 -8.45 -0.78
C GLU A 10 -10.86 -8.95 0.17
N ILE A 11 -9.58 -8.73 -0.17
CA ILE A 11 -8.46 -9.04 0.75
C ILE A 11 -8.64 -8.35 2.10
N TYR A 12 -9.01 -7.07 2.09
CA TYR A 12 -9.21 -6.32 3.32
C TYR A 12 -10.42 -6.83 4.12
N ARG A 13 -11.53 -7.15 3.43
CA ARG A 13 -12.72 -7.76 4.03
C ARG A 13 -12.40 -9.11 4.69
N LEU A 14 -11.73 -10.00 3.96
CA LEU A 14 -11.30 -11.32 4.45
C LEU A 14 -10.35 -11.22 5.65
N TRP A 15 -9.46 -10.24 5.67
CA TRP A 15 -8.62 -9.98 6.84
C TRP A 15 -9.42 -9.45 8.03
N LYS A 16 -10.34 -8.50 7.80
CA LYS A 16 -11.04 -7.77 8.86
C LYS A 16 -12.20 -8.57 9.48
N GLU A 17 -12.97 -9.25 8.64
CA GLU A 17 -14.20 -9.95 9.02
C GLU A 17 -13.95 -11.44 9.28
N GLU A 18 -13.24 -12.11 8.38
CA GLU A 18 -12.98 -13.56 8.45
C GLU A 18 -11.68 -13.90 9.21
N LEU A 19 -10.93 -12.87 9.64
CA LEU A 19 -9.68 -12.99 10.42
C LEU A 19 -8.60 -13.85 9.75
N PHE A 20 -8.57 -13.91 8.42
CA PHE A 20 -7.52 -14.64 7.70
C PHE A 20 -6.15 -13.98 7.89
N SER A 21 -5.13 -14.83 8.05
CA SER A 21 -3.77 -14.34 8.22
C SER A 21 -3.24 -13.72 6.91
N PRO A 22 -2.40 -12.68 6.99
CA PRO A 22 -1.74 -12.11 5.81
C PRO A 22 -0.95 -13.15 4.99
N GLU A 23 -0.36 -14.17 5.62
CA GLU A 23 0.34 -15.26 4.93
C GLU A 23 -0.60 -16.13 4.11
N TYR A 24 -1.79 -16.43 4.65
CA TYR A 24 -2.80 -17.18 3.92
C TYR A 24 -3.30 -16.39 2.72
N LEU A 25 -3.63 -15.11 2.91
CA LEU A 25 -4.07 -14.21 1.84
C LEU A 25 -2.99 -14.04 0.77
N ALA A 26 -1.73 -13.94 1.17
CA ALA A 26 -0.60 -13.87 0.24
C ALA A 26 -0.52 -15.11 -0.66
N LYS A 27 -0.68 -16.31 -0.09
CA LYS A 27 -0.71 -17.56 -0.86
C LYS A 27 -1.94 -17.66 -1.76
N LEU A 28 -3.12 -17.34 -1.24
CA LEU A 28 -4.40 -17.41 -1.95
C LEU A 28 -4.39 -16.53 -3.22
N TYR A 29 -3.88 -15.31 -3.11
CA TYR A 29 -3.82 -14.37 -4.22
C TYR A 29 -2.50 -14.42 -5.01
N GLY A 30 -1.57 -15.29 -4.63
CA GLY A 30 -0.26 -15.41 -5.27
C GLY A 30 0.57 -14.12 -5.24
N ILE A 31 0.51 -13.38 -4.13
CA ILE A 31 1.23 -12.11 -3.93
C ILE A 31 2.15 -12.16 -2.71
N ARG A 32 3.02 -11.16 -2.58
CA ARG A 32 3.98 -11.08 -1.48
C ARG A 32 3.28 -10.74 -0.17
N HIS A 33 3.69 -11.41 0.91
CA HIS A 33 3.21 -11.13 2.27
C HIS A 33 3.31 -9.63 2.64
N SER A 34 4.47 -9.03 2.37
CA SER A 34 4.71 -7.61 2.64
C SER A 34 3.80 -6.66 1.86
N TYR A 35 3.23 -7.10 0.73
CA TYR A 35 2.24 -6.32 0.01
C TYR A 35 0.88 -6.37 0.71
N ILE A 36 0.46 -7.53 1.23
CA ILE A 36 -0.77 -7.67 2.02
C ILE A 36 -0.69 -6.78 3.27
N GLU A 37 0.40 -6.87 4.02
CA GLU A 37 0.61 -6.03 5.22
C GLU A 37 0.56 -4.54 4.89
N TYR A 38 1.16 -4.15 3.76
CA TYR A 38 1.11 -2.77 3.30
C TYR A 38 -0.30 -2.33 2.93
N LEU A 39 -1.03 -3.16 2.19
CA LEU A 39 -2.40 -2.89 1.76
C LEU A 39 -3.32 -2.67 2.96
N ILE A 40 -3.23 -3.55 3.96
CA ILE A 40 -4.00 -3.45 5.21
C ILE A 40 -3.69 -2.13 5.92
N LYS A 41 -2.40 -1.84 6.19
CA LYS A 41 -1.99 -0.59 6.86
C LYS A 41 -2.43 0.66 6.10
N LEU A 42 -2.35 0.62 4.77
CA LEU A 42 -2.77 1.73 3.92
C LEU A 42 -4.28 2.00 4.05
N ILE A 43 -5.10 0.94 4.06
CA ILE A 43 -6.55 1.05 4.23
C ILE A 43 -6.91 1.46 5.66
N ASP A 44 -6.24 0.93 6.69
CA ASP A 44 -6.47 1.31 8.09
C ASP A 44 -6.25 2.81 8.32
N ILE A 45 -5.23 3.41 7.67
CA ILE A 45 -4.89 4.82 7.85
C ILE A 45 -5.77 5.75 7.01
N TYR A 46 -6.01 5.42 5.74
CA TYR A 46 -6.63 6.34 4.77
C TYR A 46 -8.05 5.95 4.35
N GLY A 47 -8.54 4.81 4.83
CA GLY A 47 -9.82 4.22 4.44
C GLY A 47 -9.77 3.56 3.06
N ILE A 48 -10.84 2.81 2.74
CA ILE A 48 -10.89 1.94 1.55
C ILE A 48 -10.79 2.68 0.21
N SER A 49 -11.15 3.96 0.19
CA SER A 49 -11.10 4.77 -1.03
C SER A 49 -9.67 4.98 -1.56
N ILE A 50 -8.65 4.80 -0.73
CA ILE A 50 -7.24 5.00 -1.11
C ILE A 50 -6.75 3.97 -2.13
N VAL A 51 -7.30 2.75 -2.10
CA VAL A 51 -6.87 1.67 -2.99
C VAL A 51 -7.54 1.73 -4.35
N LYS A 52 -8.53 2.63 -4.50
CA LYS A 52 -9.17 2.93 -5.77
C LYS A 52 -8.15 3.57 -6.70
N LYS A 53 -7.96 2.94 -7.86
CA LYS A 53 -7.03 3.43 -8.86
C LYS A 53 -7.45 4.83 -9.30
N LYS A 54 -6.64 5.83 -8.95
CA LYS A 54 -6.66 7.14 -9.61
C LYS A 54 -5.90 7.03 -10.93
N SER A 55 -6.13 7.95 -11.86
CA SER A 55 -5.27 8.10 -13.04
C SER A 55 -3.80 8.19 -12.60
N ASN A 56 -2.86 7.90 -13.49
CA ASN A 56 -1.44 7.99 -13.17
C ASN A 56 -1.12 9.44 -12.79
N ASN A 57 -1.12 9.74 -11.49
CA ASN A 57 -0.81 11.05 -10.97
C ASN A 57 0.67 11.32 -11.25
N LYS A 58 0.94 12.31 -12.11
CA LYS A 58 2.30 12.85 -12.23
C LYS A 58 2.60 13.60 -10.92
N TYR A 59 3.40 13.00 -10.06
CA TYR A 59 3.91 13.70 -8.88
C TYR A 59 4.81 14.87 -9.32
N SER A 60 4.65 16.04 -8.68
CA SER A 60 5.51 17.20 -8.94
C SER A 60 6.97 16.89 -8.57
N LYS A 61 7.90 17.65 -9.16
CA LYS A 61 9.33 17.54 -8.85
C LYS A 61 9.58 17.73 -7.34
N GLU A 62 8.97 18.77 -6.77
CA GLU A 62 9.07 19.10 -5.34
C GLU A 62 8.57 17.96 -4.45
N PHE A 63 7.46 17.31 -4.81
CA PHE A 63 6.92 16.18 -4.05
C PHE A 63 7.90 15.01 -4.04
N LYS A 64 8.48 14.68 -5.21
CA LYS A 64 9.46 13.59 -5.33
C LYS A 64 10.72 13.88 -4.53
N GLU A 65 11.25 15.10 -4.64
CA GLU A 65 12.43 15.53 -3.88
C GLU A 65 12.18 15.49 -2.38
N LYS A 66 10.99 15.92 -1.92
CA LYS A 66 10.61 15.84 -0.51
C LYS A 66 10.59 14.38 -0.02
N ALA A 67 10.00 13.46 -0.78
CA ALA A 67 9.97 12.04 -0.42
C ALA A 67 11.39 11.46 -0.33
N ILE A 68 12.25 11.76 -1.31
CA ILE A 68 13.65 11.30 -1.34
C ILE A 68 14.42 11.86 -0.14
N ARG A 69 14.28 13.14 0.19
CA ARG A 69 14.96 13.78 1.33
C ARG A 69 14.57 13.15 2.67
N ARG A 70 13.29 12.80 2.86
CA ARG A 70 12.83 12.11 4.09
C ARG A 70 13.56 10.78 4.30
N VAL A 71 13.76 10.01 3.23
CA VAL A 71 14.49 8.75 3.29
C VAL A 71 15.99 8.97 3.49
N LEU A 72 16.63 9.77 2.62
CA LEU A 72 18.09 9.90 2.58
C LEU A 72 18.67 10.75 3.72
N ALA A 73 18.01 11.86 4.07
CA ALA A 73 18.50 12.78 5.09
C ALA A 73 17.76 12.62 6.43
N GLY A 74 16.47 12.25 6.38
CA GLY A 74 15.67 11.99 7.57
C GLY A 74 15.87 10.60 8.18
N ASN A 75 16.59 9.70 7.49
CA ASN A 75 16.75 8.29 7.85
C ASN A 75 15.40 7.56 8.08
N GLU A 76 14.32 8.03 7.44
CA GLU A 76 13.02 7.38 7.51
C GLU A 76 13.01 6.14 6.61
N SER A 77 12.32 5.09 7.05
CA SER A 77 12.12 3.91 6.21
C SER A 77 11.31 4.26 4.96
N GLN A 78 11.71 3.71 3.81
CA GLN A 78 10.96 3.87 2.55
C GLN A 78 9.48 3.45 2.72
N ILE A 79 9.21 2.38 3.48
CA ILE A 79 7.85 1.91 3.74
C ILE A 79 7.06 2.95 4.54
N GLN A 80 7.68 3.56 5.57
CA GLN A 80 7.03 4.60 6.38
C GLN A 80 6.75 5.85 5.56
N VAL A 81 7.71 6.28 4.73
CA VAL A 81 7.52 7.42 3.84
C VAL A 81 6.41 7.14 2.82
N SER A 82 6.38 5.93 2.24
CA SER A 82 5.31 5.52 1.31
C SER A 82 3.93 5.51 1.97
N LEU A 83 3.81 4.95 3.18
CA LEU A 83 2.58 4.98 3.97
C LEU A 83 2.18 6.43 4.23
N SER A 84 3.07 7.25 4.80
CA SER A 84 2.81 8.65 5.17
C SER A 84 2.37 9.52 3.99
N LEU A 85 2.91 9.26 2.79
CA LEU A 85 2.58 10.00 1.57
C LEU A 85 1.46 9.34 0.75
N ALA A 86 0.91 8.22 1.21
CA ALA A 86 -0.08 7.41 0.52
C ALA A 86 0.30 7.08 -0.94
N ILE A 87 1.57 6.77 -1.17
CA ILE A 87 2.12 6.39 -2.49
C ILE A 87 2.42 4.90 -2.54
N PRO A 88 2.52 4.27 -3.72
CA PRO A 88 2.96 2.88 -3.81
C PRO A 88 4.33 2.68 -3.16
N ASN A 89 4.52 1.58 -2.43
CA ASN A 89 5.80 1.19 -1.84
C ASN A 89 6.62 0.23 -2.73
N TYR A 90 6.08 -0.18 -3.87
CA TYR A 90 6.75 -0.99 -4.87
C TYR A 90 6.56 -0.37 -6.26
N GLY A 91 7.64 -0.34 -7.05
CA GLY A 91 7.64 -0.07 -8.48
C GLY A 91 7.34 -1.34 -9.29
#